data_AF-A0A927NI72-F1
#
_entry.id   AF-A0A927NI72-F1
#
_cell.length_a   1.000
_cell.length_b   1.000
_cell.length_c   1.000
_cell.angle_alpha   90.00
_cell.angle_beta   90.00
_cell.angle_gamma   90.00
#
_symmetry.space_group_name_H-M   'P 1'
#
loop_
_entity.id
_entity.type
_entity.pdbx_description
1 polymer ?
#
loop_
_entity_poly.entity_id
_entity_poly.type
_entity_poly.pdbx_seq_one_letter_code
_entity_poly.pdbx_strand_id
1 'polypeptide(L)'
;MNNRYFFDKRDWKRRTIKYGAIFLISFLPIVLFNILLDGVIEQNWIVILLDCILLLIFVVIGNWICEKIFEARDAKLERLRSAREEAESLKKQILEDSYKRKRQEKQENKKKKAGNDTESIDIEITEPDKKAKKNKGKATSKKPTIIKQTKEEE
;
A
#
# COMPACT_ATOMS: atom_id res chain seq x y z
N MET A 1 18.82 -23.85 -13.01
CA MET A 1 17.85 -24.23 -11.96
C MET A 1 18.03 -23.27 -10.78
N ASN A 2 17.12 -22.30 -10.64
CA ASN A 2 17.25 -21.16 -9.72
C ASN A 2 16.82 -21.53 -8.28
N ASN A 3 17.77 -21.97 -7.46
CA ASN A 3 17.59 -22.13 -6.01
C ASN A 3 17.91 -20.82 -5.24
N ARG A 4 17.16 -19.74 -5.47
CA ARG A 4 17.39 -18.45 -4.78
C ARG A 4 16.39 -18.08 -3.67
N TYR A 5 15.48 -18.97 -3.29
CA TYR A 5 14.46 -18.72 -2.26
C TYR A 5 14.37 -19.80 -1.18
N PHE A 6 15.46 -20.49 -0.84
CA PHE A 6 15.44 -21.52 0.21
C PHE A 6 15.23 -20.99 1.64
N PHE A 7 15.28 -19.67 1.84
CA PHE A 7 15.05 -19.03 3.13
C PHE A 7 14.33 -17.68 2.98
N ASP A 8 13.08 -17.67 2.50
CA ASP A 8 12.24 -16.50 2.81
C ASP A 8 11.97 -16.52 4.33
N LYS A 9 12.64 -15.61 5.03
CA LYS A 9 12.60 -15.46 6.50
C LYS A 9 11.17 -15.35 7.02
N ARG A 10 10.24 -14.90 6.18
CA ARG A 10 8.80 -14.81 6.47
C ARG A 10 8.14 -16.18 6.54
N ASP A 11 8.46 -17.09 5.64
CA ASP A 11 7.90 -18.45 5.65
C ASP A 11 8.43 -19.26 6.83
N TRP A 12 9.71 -19.10 7.14
CA TRP A 12 10.30 -19.77 8.30
C TRP A 12 9.64 -19.30 9.60
N LYS A 13 9.48 -17.98 9.80
CA LYS A 13 8.77 -17.43 10.96
C LYS A 13 7.30 -17.89 11.02
N ARG A 14 6.60 -17.95 9.88
CA ARG A 14 5.20 -18.45 9.80
C ARG A 14 5.13 -19.92 10.20
N ARG A 15 6.07 -20.75 9.74
CA ARG A 15 6.18 -22.17 10.12
C ARG A 15 6.53 -22.35 11.59
N THR A 16 7.52 -21.64 12.12
CA THR A 16 7.90 -21.75 13.54
C THR A 16 6.74 -21.35 14.46
N ILE A 17 6.00 -20.28 14.15
CA ILE A 17 4.81 -19.90 14.93
C ILE A 17 3.72 -20.98 14.82
N LYS A 18 3.47 -21.50 13.61
CA LYS A 18 2.48 -22.56 13.37
C LYS A 18 2.81 -23.81 14.20
N TYR A 19 4.02 -24.36 14.05
CA TYR A 19 4.42 -25.58 14.75
C TYR A 19 4.63 -25.34 16.25
N GLY A 20 5.12 -24.17 16.65
CA GLY A 20 5.26 -23.80 18.06
C GLY A 20 3.91 -23.70 18.78
N ALA A 21 2.90 -23.10 18.14
CA ALA A 21 1.54 -23.03 18.70
C ALA A 21 0.90 -24.42 18.81
N ILE A 22 1.04 -25.25 17.77
CA ILE A 22 0.55 -26.64 17.80
C ILE A 22 1.23 -27.40 18.94
N PHE A 23 2.55 -27.30 19.06
CA PHE A 23 3.32 -27.97 20.11
C PHE A 23 2.87 -27.54 21.52
N LEU A 24 2.69 -26.24 21.74
CA LEU A 24 2.26 -25.70 23.03
C LEU A 24 0.88 -26.22 23.44
N ILE A 25 -0.06 -26.28 22.49
CA ILE A 25 -1.42 -26.79 22.73
C ILE A 25 -1.39 -28.30 22.97
N SER A 26 -0.56 -29.05 22.23
CA SER A 26 -0.43 -30.50 22.41
C SER A 26 0.34 -30.90 23.67
N PHE A 27 1.22 -30.05 24.17
CA PHE A 27 2.04 -30.35 25.35
C PHE A 27 1.18 -30.51 26.61
N LEU A 28 0.17 -29.67 26.78
CA LEU A 28 -0.73 -29.71 27.94
C LEU A 28 -1.44 -31.07 28.11
N PRO A 29 -2.16 -31.60 27.09
CA PRO A 29 -2.82 -32.90 27.19
C PRO A 29 -1.83 -34.06 27.30
N ILE A 30 -0.65 -33.98 26.69
CA ILE A 30 0.40 -35.02 26.81
C ILE A 30 0.88 -35.14 28.26
N VAL A 31 1.19 -34.01 28.91
CA VAL A 31 1.61 -34.02 30.32
C VAL A 31 0.48 -34.53 31.22
N LEU A 32 -0.76 -34.11 30.96
CA LEU A 32 -1.92 -34.58 31.71
C LEU A 32 -2.11 -36.09 31.56
N PHE A 33 -1.96 -36.60 30.34
CA PHE A 33 -2.13 -38.01 30.00
C PHE A 33 -1.03 -38.87 30.64
N ASN A 34 0.21 -38.38 30.66
CA ASN A 34 1.31 -39.01 31.37
C ASN A 34 1.06 -39.12 32.88
N ILE A 35 0.58 -38.06 33.52
CA ILE A 35 0.25 -38.08 34.96
C ILE A 35 -0.90 -39.05 35.25
N LEU A 36 -1.89 -39.14 34.35
CA LEU A 36 -3.04 -40.05 34.49
C LEU A 36 -2.65 -41.53 34.33
N LEU A 37 -1.63 -41.81 33.51
CA LEU A 37 -1.14 -43.17 33.29
C LEU A 37 -0.05 -43.61 34.27
N ASP A 38 0.52 -42.65 35.00
CA ASP A 38 1.53 -42.90 36.02
C ASP A 38 0.92 -43.78 37.13
N GLY A 39 1.38 -45.04 37.20
CA GLY A 39 0.88 -46.07 38.11
C GLY A 39 -0.13 -47.08 37.53
N VAL A 40 -0.66 -46.87 36.31
CA VAL A 40 -1.55 -47.85 35.65
C VAL A 40 -0.77 -48.80 34.73
N ILE A 41 0.31 -48.30 34.14
CA ILE A 41 1.12 -49.04 33.15
C ILE A 41 2.55 -49.16 33.68
N GLU A 42 2.96 -50.36 34.10
CA GLU A 42 4.36 -50.64 34.51
C GLU A 42 5.36 -50.54 33.35
N GLN A 43 4.87 -50.60 32.11
CA GLN A 43 5.68 -50.60 30.90
C GLN A 43 5.81 -49.20 30.29
N ASN A 44 6.84 -48.48 30.70
CA ASN A 44 7.16 -47.12 30.25
C ASN A 44 7.20 -46.94 28.71
N TRP A 45 7.52 -47.99 27.94
CA TRP A 45 7.59 -47.92 26.48
C TRP A 45 6.21 -47.73 25.83
N ILE A 46 5.14 -48.25 26.43
CA ILE A 46 3.76 -48.10 25.92
C ILE A 46 3.31 -46.64 26.04
N VAL A 47 3.64 -46.00 27.17
CA VAL A 47 3.31 -44.61 27.44
C VAL A 47 3.99 -43.69 26.42
N ILE A 48 5.29 -43.90 26.15
CA ILE A 48 6.04 -43.15 25.14
C ILE A 48 5.43 -43.33 23.73
N LEU A 49 5.00 -44.55 23.39
CA LEU A 49 4.36 -44.83 22.10
C LEU A 49 3.02 -44.09 21.96
N LEU A 50 2.20 -44.10 23.02
CA LEU A 50 0.91 -43.40 23.08
C LEU A 50 1.09 -41.88 22.91
N ASP A 51 2.08 -41.30 23.58
CA ASP A 51 2.42 -39.88 23.44
C ASP A 51 2.84 -39.52 22.02
N CYS A 52 3.61 -40.39 21.37
CA CYS A 52 4.01 -40.21 19.98
C CYS A 52 2.80 -40.23 19.03
N ILE A 53 1.84 -41.14 19.26
CA ILE A 53 0.59 -41.21 18.49
C ILE A 53 -0.26 -39.95 18.73
N LEU A 54 -0.40 -39.51 19.99
CA LEU A 54 -1.09 -38.29 20.36
C LEU A 54 -0.48 -37.07 19.68
N LEU A 55 0.85 -36.90 19.74
CA LEU A 55 1.57 -35.83 19.05
C LEU A 55 1.27 -35.84 17.55
N LEU A 56 1.29 -37.01 16.91
CA LEU A 56 1.04 -37.15 15.48
C LEU A 56 -0.39 -36.71 15.11
N ILE A 57 -1.38 -37.10 15.92
CA ILE A 57 -2.77 -36.64 15.76
C ILE A 57 -2.87 -35.12 15.89
N PHE A 58 -2.26 -34.53 16.92
CA PHE A 58 -2.26 -33.08 17.11
C PHE A 58 -1.57 -32.33 15.97
N VAL A 59 -0.48 -32.87 15.42
CA VAL A 59 0.20 -32.28 14.25
C VAL A 59 -0.69 -32.30 13.02
N VAL A 60 -1.40 -33.40 12.76
CA VAL A 60 -2.31 -33.52 11.62
C VAL A 60 -3.49 -32.55 11.75
N ILE A 61 -4.17 -32.57 12.90
CA ILE A 61 -5.32 -31.68 13.18
C ILE A 61 -4.87 -30.22 13.14
N GLY A 62 -3.75 -29.90 13.80
CA GLY A 62 -3.18 -28.56 13.83
C GLY A 62 -2.80 -28.05 12.44
N ASN A 63 -2.25 -28.91 11.58
CA ASN A 63 -1.97 -28.55 10.19
C ASN A 63 -3.25 -28.19 9.43
N TRP A 64 -4.29 -29.03 9.55
CA TRP A 64 -5.56 -28.84 8.87
C TRP A 64 -6.27 -27.54 9.29
N ILE A 65 -6.33 -27.27 10.59
CA ILE A 65 -6.89 -26.02 11.13
C ILE A 65 -6.10 -24.81 10.62
N CYS A 66 -4.77 -24.89 10.69
CA CYS A 66 -3.93 -23.78 10.24
C CYS A 66 -4.08 -23.52 8.75
N GLU A 67 -4.16 -24.56 7.91
CA GLU A 67 -4.40 -24.40 6.47
C GLU A 67 -5.71 -23.65 6.21
N LYS A 68 -6.80 -24.03 6.89
CA LYS A 68 -8.08 -23.32 6.78
C LYS A 68 -8.01 -21.85 7.21
N ILE A 69 -7.29 -21.56 8.29
CA ILE A 69 -7.09 -20.18 8.76
C ILE A 69 -6.26 -19.37 7.76
N PHE A 70 -5.20 -19.96 7.22
CA PHE A 70 -4.33 -19.28 6.25
C PHE A 70 -5.05 -19.06 4.91
N GLU A 71 -5.82 -20.04 4.43
CA GLU A 71 -6.66 -19.92 3.23
C GLU A 71 -7.64 -18.74 3.35
N ALA A 72 -8.34 -18.63 4.49
CA ALA A 72 -9.26 -17.52 4.74
C ALA A 72 -8.55 -16.15 4.81
N ARG A 73 -7.36 -16.11 5.44
CA ARG A 73 -6.56 -14.87 5.52
C ARG A 73 -6.00 -14.44 4.19
N ASP A 74 -5.50 -15.38 3.40
CA ASP A 74 -4.87 -15.10 2.12
C ASP A 74 -5.94 -14.66 1.11
N ALA A 75 -7.15 -15.25 1.13
CA ALA A 75 -8.31 -14.75 0.36
C ALA A 75 -8.71 -13.32 0.73
N LYS A 76 -8.67 -12.96 2.02
CA LYS A 76 -8.94 -11.59 2.47
C LYS A 76 -7.85 -10.61 2.02
N LEU A 77 -6.59 -11.02 2.05
CA LEU A 77 -5.45 -10.24 1.57
C LEU A 77 -5.54 -10.00 0.06
N GLU A 78 -5.98 -10.99 -0.71
CA GLU A 78 -6.16 -10.88 -2.15
C GLU A 78 -7.24 -9.86 -2.51
N ARG A 79 -8.40 -9.90 -1.84
CA ARG A 79 -9.46 -8.88 -2.01
C ARG A 79 -8.99 -7.47 -1.67
N LEU A 80 -8.15 -7.33 -0.65
CA LEU A 80 -7.57 -6.02 -0.30
C LEU A 80 -6.57 -5.53 -1.35
N ARG A 81 -5.83 -6.43 -1.98
CA ARG A 81 -4.91 -6.09 -3.08
C ARG A 81 -5.68 -5.66 -4.32
N SER A 82 -6.70 -6.42 -4.73
CA SER A 82 -7.52 -6.06 -5.90
C SER A 82 -8.22 -4.72 -5.71
N ALA A 83 -8.82 -4.47 -4.53
CA ALA A 83 -9.44 -3.19 -4.22
C ALA A 83 -8.44 -2.02 -4.25
N ARG A 84 -7.18 -2.26 -3.85
CA ARG A 84 -6.12 -1.25 -3.88
C ARG A 84 -5.67 -0.96 -5.31
N GLU A 85 -5.54 -1.98 -6.14
CA GLU A 85 -5.20 -1.85 -7.56
C GLU A 85 -6.29 -1.11 -8.33
N GLU A 86 -7.57 -1.43 -8.09
CA GLU A 86 -8.71 -0.71 -8.64
C GLU A 86 -8.68 0.77 -8.23
N ALA A 87 -8.50 1.07 -6.93
CA ALA A 87 -8.42 2.44 -6.44
C ALA A 87 -7.24 3.22 -7.03
N GLU A 88 -6.09 2.56 -7.22
CA GLU A 88 -4.93 3.19 -7.84
C GLU A 88 -5.15 3.46 -9.34
N SER A 89 -5.81 2.54 -10.04
CA SER A 89 -6.17 2.70 -11.45
C SER A 89 -7.16 3.85 -11.66
N LEU A 90 -8.21 3.93 -10.82
CA LEU A 90 -9.18 5.02 -10.82
C LEU A 90 -8.50 6.37 -10.54
N LYS A 91 -7.59 6.40 -9.56
CA LYS A 91 -6.83 7.61 -9.23
C LYS A 91 -5.98 8.07 -10.42
N LYS A 92 -5.33 7.15 -11.14
CA LYS A 92 -4.56 7.48 -12.35
C LYS A 92 -5.46 8.01 -13.46
N GLN A 93 -6.60 7.38 -13.73
CA GLN A 93 -7.56 7.84 -14.73
C GLN A 93 -8.08 9.25 -14.43
N ILE A 94 -8.54 9.49 -13.20
CA ILE A 94 -9.04 10.82 -12.78
C ILE A 94 -7.96 11.88 -12.94
N LEU A 95 -6.72 11.55 -12.58
CA LEU A 95 -5.59 12.45 -12.72
C LEU A 95 -5.33 12.77 -14.20
N GLU A 96 -5.26 11.76 -15.06
CA GLU A 96 -5.06 11.94 -16.51
C GLU A 96 -6.17 12.76 -17.16
N ASP A 97 -7.43 12.47 -16.83
CA ASP A 97 -8.59 13.21 -17.34
C ASP A 97 -8.56 14.67 -16.88
N SER A 98 -8.20 14.91 -15.62
CA SER A 98 -8.02 16.27 -15.08
C SER A 98 -6.91 17.03 -15.83
N TYR A 99 -5.80 16.36 -16.15
CA TYR A 99 -4.72 16.95 -16.94
C TYR A 99 -5.15 17.26 -18.38
N LYS A 100 -5.88 16.35 -19.04
CA LYS A 100 -6.39 16.55 -20.40
C LYS A 100 -7.37 17.73 -20.46
N ARG A 101 -8.33 17.80 -19.53
CA ARG A 101 -9.28 18.93 -19.43
C ARG A 101 -8.56 20.26 -19.27
N LYS A 102 -7.62 20.35 -18.31
CA LYS A 102 -6.81 21.57 -18.11
C LYS A 102 -5.99 21.96 -19.35
N ARG A 103 -5.51 20.98 -20.13
CA ARG A 103 -4.75 21.25 -21.36
C ARG A 103 -5.65 21.78 -22.47
N GLN A 104 -6.85 21.22 -22.64
CA GLN A 104 -7.85 21.70 -23.60
C GLN A 104 -8.30 23.12 -23.25
N GLU A 105 -8.61 23.39 -21.98
CA GLU A 105 -9.01 24.72 -21.51
C GLU A 105 -7.91 25.78 -21.77
N LYS A 106 -6.64 25.44 -21.54
CA LYS A 106 -5.52 26.33 -21.90
C LYS A 106 -5.42 26.59 -23.41
N GLN A 107 -5.68 25.59 -24.24
CA GLN A 107 -5.64 25.74 -25.70
C GLN A 107 -6.82 26.59 -26.21
N GLU A 108 -8.02 26.38 -25.68
CA GLU A 108 -9.20 27.20 -26.01
C GLU A 108 -9.00 28.65 -25.59
N ASN A 109 -8.51 28.89 -24.37
CA ASN A 109 -8.21 30.24 -23.90
C ASN A 109 -7.12 30.93 -24.74
N LYS A 110 -6.13 30.17 -25.25
CA LYS A 110 -5.12 30.70 -26.18
C LYS A 110 -5.73 31.08 -27.53
N LYS A 111 -6.63 30.23 -28.08
CA LYS A 111 -7.34 30.51 -29.34
C LYS A 111 -8.26 31.72 -29.22
N LYS A 112 -9.01 31.85 -28.12
CA LYS A 112 -9.88 33.01 -27.84
C LYS A 112 -9.09 34.31 -27.75
N LYS A 113 -7.90 34.31 -27.11
CA LYS A 113 -7.02 35.50 -27.10
C LYS A 113 -6.52 35.85 -28.51
N ALA A 114 -6.03 34.88 -29.27
CA ALA A 114 -5.53 35.13 -30.63
C ALA A 114 -6.62 35.62 -31.60
N GLY A 115 -7.87 35.13 -31.47
CA GLY A 115 -9.00 35.62 -32.26
C GLY A 115 -9.41 37.06 -31.92
N ASN A 116 -9.32 37.44 -30.63
CA ASN A 116 -9.65 38.80 -30.19
C ASN A 116 -8.57 39.83 -30.58
N ASP A 117 -7.31 39.40 -30.73
CA ASP A 117 -6.20 40.26 -31.15
C ASP A 117 -6.19 40.52 -32.68
N THR A 118 -7.06 39.87 -33.45
CA THR A 118 -7.17 40.08 -34.92
C THR A 118 -8.29 41.05 -35.31
N GLU A 119 -9.07 41.55 -34.34
CA GLU A 119 -10.18 42.49 -34.55
C GLU A 119 -9.86 43.87 -33.96
N SER A 120 -8.67 44.37 -34.29
CA SER A 120 -8.19 45.74 -34.05
C SER A 120 -6.88 45.85 -34.85
N ILE A 121 -6.59 46.76 -35.77
CA ILE A 121 -6.93 48.17 -35.94
C ILE A 121 -6.54 48.52 -37.39
N ASP A 122 -7.46 48.92 -38.26
CA ASP A 122 -7.12 49.76 -39.43
C ASP A 122 -7.35 51.23 -39.01
N ILE A 123 -6.32 51.81 -38.41
CA ILE A 123 -6.19 53.26 -38.24
C ILE A 123 -4.88 53.60 -38.93
N GLU A 124 -5.00 53.91 -40.21
CA GLU A 124 -4.10 54.82 -40.87
C GLU A 124 -4.30 56.20 -40.24
N ILE A 125 -3.25 56.79 -39.65
CA ILE A 125 -2.90 58.21 -39.77
C ILE A 125 -1.48 58.41 -39.22
N THR A 126 -0.74 59.13 -40.04
CA THR A 126 0.67 59.55 -40.06
C THR A 126 1.21 60.28 -38.83
N GLU A 127 2.52 60.05 -38.59
CA GLU A 127 3.51 60.86 -37.84
C GLU A 127 3.38 62.39 -38.10
N PRO A 128 3.77 63.29 -37.17
CA PRO A 128 5.09 63.27 -36.51
C PRO A 128 5.13 63.77 -35.04
N ASP A 129 6.21 63.47 -34.31
CA ASP A 129 7.34 64.39 -34.16
C ASP A 129 8.24 64.03 -32.95
N LYS A 130 9.52 64.35 -33.13
CA LYS A 130 10.62 64.13 -32.20
C LYS A 130 10.49 65.05 -30.99
N LYS A 131 10.65 64.50 -29.78
CA LYS A 131 11.74 64.82 -28.81
C LYS A 131 11.38 64.41 -27.38
N ALA A 132 12.45 64.00 -26.70
CA ALA A 132 12.78 64.29 -25.30
C ALA A 132 12.65 63.16 -24.25
N LYS A 133 13.82 62.91 -23.66
CA LYS A 133 14.10 62.66 -22.22
C LYS A 133 13.88 61.24 -21.67
N LYS A 134 15.00 60.50 -21.66
CA LYS A 134 15.82 60.28 -20.45
C LYS A 134 15.02 60.07 -19.15
N ASN A 135 14.92 58.83 -18.68
CA ASN A 135 15.18 58.55 -17.26
C ASN A 135 15.54 57.08 -16.99
N LYS A 136 16.70 56.91 -16.34
CA LYS A 136 17.14 55.71 -15.65
C LYS A 136 16.26 55.53 -14.40
N GLY A 137 15.75 54.32 -14.18
CA GLY A 137 15.02 53.97 -12.97
C GLY A 137 15.23 52.49 -12.63
N LYS A 138 15.94 52.25 -11.54
CA LYS A 138 16.41 50.98 -10.98
C LYS A 138 15.54 50.68 -9.75
N ALA A 139 14.89 49.51 -9.64
CA ALA A 139 14.33 48.98 -8.38
C ALA A 139 13.75 47.57 -8.58
N THR A 140 14.44 46.51 -8.14
CA THR A 140 14.21 45.73 -6.90
C THR A 140 13.01 44.75 -6.90
N SER A 141 13.36 43.46 -6.98
CA SER A 141 12.93 42.36 -6.09
C SER A 141 11.68 42.59 -5.22
N LYS A 142 10.63 41.77 -5.43
CA LYS A 142 9.86 41.18 -4.33
C LYS A 142 9.48 39.72 -4.66
N LYS A 143 10.05 38.80 -3.86
CA LYS A 143 9.56 37.41 -3.70
C LYS A 143 8.09 37.45 -3.22
N PRO A 144 7.21 36.56 -3.70
CA PRO A 144 5.91 36.37 -3.08
C PRO A 144 6.06 35.60 -1.76
N THR A 145 5.57 36.20 -0.69
CA THR A 145 5.37 35.61 0.64
C THR A 145 4.27 34.53 0.55
N ILE A 146 4.60 33.31 0.93
CA ILE A 146 3.62 32.22 1.09
C ILE A 146 2.96 32.38 2.46
N ILE A 147 1.69 32.76 2.46
CA ILE A 147 0.81 32.70 3.64
C ILE A 147 0.32 31.26 3.74
N LYS A 148 0.82 30.51 4.73
CA LYS A 148 0.19 29.25 5.17
C LYS A 148 -0.95 29.62 6.12
N GLN A 149 -2.18 29.43 5.67
CA GLN A 149 -3.32 29.22 6.57
C GLN A 149 -3.26 27.76 7.02
N THR A 150 -3.05 27.55 8.32
CA THR A 150 -3.34 26.28 8.98
C THR A 150 -4.63 26.52 9.74
N LYS A 151 -5.72 25.88 9.28
CA LYS A 151 -6.95 25.75 10.05
C LYS A 151 -6.75 24.66 11.10
N GLU A 152 -7.26 24.96 12.28
CA GLU A 152 -7.57 24.08 13.40
C GLU A 152 -8.49 22.93 12.99
N GLU A 153 -8.41 21.83 13.74
CA GLU A 153 -9.51 20.98 14.22
C GLU A 153 -8.84 19.94 15.15
N GLU A 154 -8.96 20.16 16.46
CA GLU A 154 -9.85 19.42 17.39
C GLU A 154 -9.30 18.06 17.84
#